data_AF-A0A9W4WIV6-F1
#
_entry.id   AF-A0A9W4WIV6-F1
#
_cell.length_a   1.000
_cell.length_b   1.000
_cell.length_c   1.000
_cell.angle_alpha   90.00
_cell.angle_beta   90.00
_cell.angle_gamma   90.00
#
_symmetry.space_group_name_H-M   'P 1'
#
loop_
_entity.id
_entity.type
_entity.pdbx_description
1 polymer ?
#
loop_
_entity_poly.entity_id
_entity_poly.type
_entity_poly.pdbx_seq_one_letter_code
_entity_poly.pdbx_strand_id
1 'polypeptide(L)'
;MFSNVIHLDFEKSTNCTEIARSCLNLKYLDLEGYYNISEEVIDQLISLNPNIHVENFLESSVLSDFIELAKNYFIQLNVANERFLAQHLQQLLDLNM
;
A
#
# COMPACT_ATOMS: atom_id res chain seq x y z
N MET A 1 26.26 17.53 11.68
CA MET A 1 26.52 17.33 10.24
C MET A 1 25.50 16.32 9.75
N PHE A 2 24.36 16.80 9.26
CA PHE A 2 23.26 15.95 8.76
C PHE A 2 23.22 16.12 7.24
N SER A 3 23.99 15.32 6.51
CA SER A 3 24.22 15.58 5.07
C SER A 3 23.53 14.59 4.13
N ASN A 4 22.65 13.70 4.60
CA ASN A 4 22.14 12.60 3.76
C ASN A 4 20.63 12.31 3.87
N VAL A 5 19.82 13.15 4.52
CA VAL A 5 18.36 12.95 4.50
C VAL A 5 17.79 13.70 3.30
N ILE A 6 17.45 12.95 2.25
CA ILE A 6 16.83 13.50 1.05
C ILE A 6 15.35 13.14 1.15
N HIS A 7 14.49 14.15 1.30
CA HIS A 7 13.05 13.98 1.15
C HIS A 7 12.76 13.78 -0.34
N LEU A 8 12.53 12.54 -0.75
CA LEU A 8 12.27 12.20 -2.14
C LEU A 8 10.77 12.23 -2.37
N ASP A 9 10.30 13.32 -2.99
CA ASP A 9 8.92 13.38 -3.43
C ASP A 9 8.74 12.48 -4.67
N PHE A 10 8.30 11.25 -4.45
CA PHE A 10 7.91 10.32 -5.51
C PHE A 10 6.54 10.72 -6.06
N GLU A 11 6.46 11.89 -6.71
CA GLU A 11 5.37 12.14 -7.63
C GLU A 11 5.41 11.09 -8.76
N LYS A 12 4.25 10.84 -9.36
CA LYS A 12 3.87 9.68 -10.19
C LYS A 12 4.79 9.29 -11.36
N SER A 13 5.91 9.98 -11.59
CA SER A 13 6.87 9.72 -12.66
C SER A 13 8.33 9.93 -12.27
N THR A 14 8.70 10.09 -10.99
CA THR A 14 10.11 10.32 -10.64
C THR A 14 10.90 9.03 -10.83
N ASN A 15 11.66 8.98 -11.93
CA ASN A 15 12.53 7.89 -12.30
C ASN A 15 13.59 7.75 -11.20
N CYS A 16 13.48 6.74 -10.32
CA CYS A 16 14.45 6.54 -9.23
C CYS A 16 15.88 6.37 -9.73
N THR A 17 16.06 6.08 -11.02
CA THR A 17 17.35 6.14 -11.70
C THR A 17 18.01 7.52 -11.59
N GLU A 18 17.25 8.61 -11.72
CA GLU A 18 17.78 9.97 -11.54
C GLU A 18 18.16 10.23 -10.09
N ILE A 19 17.33 9.78 -9.15
CA ILE A 19 17.63 9.86 -7.71
C ILE A 19 18.91 9.09 -7.39
N ALA A 20 19.01 7.85 -7.84
CA ALA A 20 20.17 6.99 -7.62
C ALA A 20 21.45 7.60 -8.21
N ARG A 21 21.36 8.23 -9.39
CA ARG A 21 22.48 8.93 -10.05
C ARG A 21 22.83 10.26 -9.39
N SER A 22 21.85 11.01 -8.89
CA SER A 22 22.05 12.29 -8.22
C SER A 22 22.55 12.12 -6.78
N CYS A 23 22.31 10.96 -6.19
CA CYS A 23 22.56 10.67 -4.78
C CYS A 23 23.50 9.47 -4.60
N LEU A 24 24.62 9.44 -5.32
CA LEU A 24 25.64 8.36 -5.28
C LEU A 24 26.19 8.01 -3.88
N ASN A 25 25.97 8.88 -2.89
CA ASN A 25 26.40 8.68 -1.50
C ASN A 25 25.25 8.34 -0.55
N LEU A 26 24.04 8.09 -1.08
CA LEU A 26 22.88 7.73 -0.27
C LEU A 26 23.11 6.35 0.36
N LYS A 27 23.14 6.32 1.69
CA LYS A 27 23.33 5.10 2.47
C LYS A 27 22.04 4.53 3.01
N TYR A 28 21.02 5.37 3.11
CA TYR A 28 19.78 5.06 3.80
C TYR A 28 18.62 5.74 3.08
N LEU A 29 17.57 4.98 2.82
CA LEU A 29 16.33 5.45 2.26
C LEU A 29 15.16 4.89 3.08
N ASP A 30 14.33 5.80 3.59
CA ASP A 30 13.08 5.48 4.24
C ASP A 30 11.93 5.74 3.27
N LEU A 31 11.05 4.75 3.12
CA LEU A 31 9.88 4.82 2.24
C LEU A 31 8.57 4.86 3.02
N GLU A 32 8.60 5.16 4.32
CA GLU A 32 7.38 5.34 5.11
C GLU A 32 6.43 6.34 4.43
N GLY A 33 5.17 5.94 4.23
CA GLY A 33 4.16 6.75 3.55
C GLY A 33 4.16 6.66 2.02
N TYR A 34 5.12 5.96 1.40
CA TYR A 34 5.18 5.75 -0.04
C TYR A 34 4.68 4.36 -0.42
N TYR A 35 3.46 4.31 -0.95
CA TYR A 35 2.75 3.06 -1.25
C TYR A 35 2.63 2.73 -2.74
N ASN A 36 3.20 3.57 -3.61
CA ASN A 36 3.04 3.45 -5.06
C ASN A 36 4.38 3.24 -5.78
N ILE A 37 5.36 2.68 -5.08
CA ILE A 37 6.67 2.31 -5.61
C ILE A 37 6.64 0.83 -5.98
N SER A 38 7.06 0.48 -7.20
CA SER A 38 7.12 -0.91 -7.63
C SER A 38 8.45 -1.56 -7.24
N GLU A 39 8.48 -2.89 -7.17
CA GLU A 39 9.69 -3.65 -6.86
C GLU A 39 10.81 -3.38 -7.88
N GLU A 40 10.48 -3.26 -9.17
CA GLU A 40 11.48 -3.01 -10.22
C GLU A 40 12.21 -1.68 -10.05
N VAL A 41 11.55 -0.71 -9.41
CA VAL A 41 12.13 0.60 -9.10
C VAL A 41 13.14 0.48 -7.96
N ILE A 42 12.84 -0.33 -6.94
CA ILE A 42 13.74 -0.64 -5.83
C ILE A 42 14.95 -1.44 -6.32
N ASP A 43 14.73 -2.43 -7.17
CA ASP A 43 15.81 -3.23 -7.77
C ASP A 43 16.79 -2.38 -8.58
N GLN A 44 16.27 -1.43 -9.36
CA GLN A 44 17.10 -0.47 -10.10
C GLN A 44 17.92 0.42 -9.16
N LEU A 45 17.32 0.89 -8.07
CA LEU A 45 18.00 1.70 -7.07
C LEU A 45 19.14 0.93 -6.39
N ILE A 46 18.89 -0.31 -5.97
CA ILE A 46 19.89 -1.19 -5.34
C ILE A 46 21.01 -1.52 -6.34
N SER A 47 20.68 -1.77 -7.60
CA SER A 47 21.66 -2.03 -8.67
C SER A 47 22.60 -0.83 -8.90
N LEU A 48 22.08 0.39 -8.84
CA LEU A 48 22.86 1.62 -9.01
C LEU A 48 23.63 2.01 -7.74
N ASN A 49 23.09 1.70 -6.56
CA ASN A 49 23.69 2.00 -5.25
C ASN A 49 23.70 0.75 -4.35
N PRO A 50 24.63 -0.21 -4.55
CA PRO A 50 24.59 -1.52 -3.85
C PRO A 50 24.74 -1.46 -2.33
N ASN A 51 25.21 -0.33 -1.79
CA ASN A 51 25.39 -0.11 -0.36
C ASN A 51 24.22 0.63 0.29
N ILE A 52 23.13 0.88 -0.45
CA ILE A 52 21.95 1.54 0.08
C ILE A 52 21.15 0.58 0.96
N HIS A 53 20.74 1.05 2.12
CA HIS A 53 19.77 0.37 2.97
C HIS A 53 18.39 1.00 2.75
N VAL A 54 17.38 0.18 2.45
CA VAL A 54 16.00 0.62 2.21
C VAL A 54 15.10 0.08 3.31
N GLU A 55 14.35 0.95 3.98
CA GLU A 55 13.35 0.59 4.99
C GLU A 55 11.94 0.98 4.55
N ASN A 56 10.94 0.35 5.19
CA ASN A 56 9.52 0.64 5.02
C ASN A 56 9.01 0.51 3.57
N PHE A 57 9.69 -0.29 2.74
CA PHE A 57 9.18 -0.64 1.43
C PHE A 57 7.97 -1.57 1.58
N LEU A 58 6.80 -1.06 1.21
CA LEU A 58 5.57 -1.83 1.07
C LEU A 58 5.34 -2.08 -0.41
N GLU A 59 5.43 -3.35 -0.80
CA GLU A 59 5.18 -3.75 -2.17
C GLU A 59 3.72 -3.45 -2.56
N SER A 60 3.53 -2.91 -3.76
CA SER A 60 2.21 -2.53 -4.28
C SER A 60 1.24 -3.72 -4.36
N SER A 61 1.76 -4.93 -4.57
CA SER A 61 0.98 -6.18 -4.54
C SER A 61 0.36 -6.44 -3.17
N VAL A 62 1.16 -6.31 -2.09
CA VAL A 62 0.70 -6.45 -0.71
C VAL A 62 -0.39 -5.44 -0.40
N LEU A 63 -0.21 -4.17 -0.78
CA LEU A 63 -1.24 -3.15 -0.60
C LEU A 63 -2.54 -3.49 -1.36
N SER A 64 -2.41 -3.98 -2.60
CA SER A 64 -3.54 -4.39 -3.42
C SER A 64 -4.31 -5.54 -2.79
N ASP A 65 -3.62 -6.55 -2.27
CA ASP A 65 -4.21 -7.69 -1.55
C ASP A 65 -4.96 -7.24 -0.29
N PHE A 66 -4.37 -6.32 0.48
CA PHE A 66 -5.03 -5.74 1.66
C PHE A 66 -6.31 -4.97 1.29
N ILE A 67 -6.28 -4.19 0.21
CA ILE A 67 -7.45 -3.45 -0.29
C ILE A 67 -8.54 -4.43 -0.75
N GLU A 68 -8.18 -5.50 -1.44
CA GLU A 68 -9.12 -6.53 -1.89
C GLU A 68 -9.74 -7.27 -0.70
N LEU A 69 -8.93 -7.67 0.27
CA LEU A 69 -9.41 -8.29 1.50
C LEU A 69 -10.40 -7.38 2.25
N ALA A 70 -10.08 -6.10 2.39
CA ALA A 70 -10.95 -5.13 3.04
C ALA A 70 -12.29 -4.99 2.29
N LYS A 71 -12.26 -4.86 0.96
CA LYS A 71 -13.48 -4.82 0.12
C LYS A 71 -14.34 -6.06 0.34
N ASN A 72 -13.74 -7.24 0.30
CA ASN A 72 -14.45 -8.51 0.49
C ASN A 72 -15.10 -8.60 1.88
N TYR A 73 -14.39 -8.17 2.92
CA TYR A 73 -14.92 -8.11 4.28
C TYR A 73 -16.15 -7.19 4.38
N PHE A 74 -16.09 -5.97 3.82
CA PHE A 74 -17.24 -5.06 3.84
C PHE A 74 -18.45 -5.60 3.06
N ILE A 75 -18.22 -6.27 1.93
CA ILE A 75 -19.30 -6.92 1.17
C ILE A 75 -19.96 -8.00 2.02
N GLN A 76 -19.18 -8.85 2.69
CA GLN A 76 -19.72 -9.90 3.55
C GLN A 76 -20.54 -9.33 4.71
N LEU A 77 -20.06 -8.26 5.35
CA LEU A 77 -20.82 -7.57 6.40
C LEU A 77 -22.15 -7.03 5.88
N ASN A 78 -22.16 -6.40 4.70
CA ASN A 78 -23.39 -5.89 4.11
C ASN A 78 -24.40 -7.02 3.82
N VAL A 79 -23.94 -8.12 3.21
CA VAL A 79 -24.78 -9.29 2.93
C VAL A 79 -25.33 -9.92 4.22
N ALA A 80 -24.51 -10.02 5.27
CA ALA A 80 -24.94 -10.54 6.56
C ALA A 80 -26.03 -9.66 7.19
N ASN A 81 -25.86 -8.34 7.14
CA ASN A 81 -26.84 -7.38 7.65
C ASN A 81 -28.17 -7.46 6.87
N GLU A 82 -28.11 -7.49 5.54
CA GLU A 82 -29.31 -7.63 4.69
C GLU A 82 -30.07 -8.93 5.00
N ARG A 83 -29.35 -10.05 5.15
CA ARG A 83 -29.96 -11.34 5.52
C ARG A 83 -30.62 -11.28 6.90
N PHE A 84 -29.94 -10.68 7.88
CA PHE A 84 -30.48 -10.53 9.23
C PHE A 84 -31.78 -9.73 9.24
N LEU A 85 -31.82 -8.60 8.53
CA LEU A 85 -33.02 -7.76 8.41
C LEU A 85 -34.16 -8.49 7.70
N ALA A 86 -33.87 -9.18 6.59
CA ALA A 86 -34.87 -9.94 5.84
C ALA A 86 -35.51 -11.04 6.70
N GLN A 87 -34.71 -11.75 7.50
CA GLN A 87 -35.21 -12.77 8.43
C GLN A 87 -36.14 -12.19 9.50
N HIS A 88 -35.79 -11.06 10.10
CA HIS A 88 -36.62 -10.42 11.13
C HIS A 88 -37.93 -9.88 10.56
N LEU A 89 -37.89 -9.28 9.37
CA LEU A 89 -39.09 -8.82 8.68
C LEU A 89 -40.03 -9.99 8.36
N GLN A 90 -39.50 -11.13 7.90
CA GLN A 90 -40.30 -12.32 7.64
C GLN A 90 -40.96 -12.84 8.93
N GLN A 91 -40.22 -12.91 10.04
CA GLN A 91 -40.79 -13.33 11.33
C GLN A 91 -41.93 -12.42 11.80
N LEU A 92 -41.81 -11.11 11.62
CA LEU A 92 -42.88 -10.16 11.96
C LEU A 92 -44.12 -10.35 11.07
N LEU A 93 -43.94 -10.67 9.79
CA LEU A 93 -45.05 -10.98 8.89
C LEU A 93 -45.74 -12.28 9.29
N ASP A 94 -44.97 -13.32 9.61
CA ASP A 94 -45.49 -14.63 10.01
C ASP A 94 -46.25 -14.59 11.35
N LEU A 95 -45.86 -13.70 12.27
CA LEU A 95 -46.54 -13.49 13.56
C LEU A 95 -47.87 -12.71 13.46
N ASN A 96 -48.10 -12.00 12.35
CA ASN A 96 -49.29 -11.20 12.10
C ASN A 96 -50.36 -11.93 11.26
N MET A 97 -50.12 -13.20 10.92
CA MET A 97 -51.02 -14.11 10.19
C MET A 97 -51.68 -15.11 11.14
#